data_AF-A0A9P5MLD3-F1
#
_entry.id   AF-A0A9P5MLD3-F1
#
_cell.length_a   1.000
_cell.length_b   1.000
_cell.length_c   1.000
_cell.angle_alpha   90.00
_cell.angle_beta   90.00
_cell.angle_gamma   90.00
#
_symmetry.space_group_name_H-M   'P 1'
#
loop_
_entity.id
_entity.type
_entity.pdbx_description
1 polymer ?
#
loop_
_entity_poly.entity_id
_entity_poly.type
_entity_poly.pdbx_seq_one_letter_code
_entity_poly.pdbx_strand_id
1 'polypeptide(L)'
;MGLRLTWKVFAIAAVGILALTFWHFDLRDVHELTTHGRVSDSSSHSLPLSMPKIPLDDDLFDDDLKVGGGGKAQGGSKPPSKTPLSSPALSNSVDTPPLITIIAIWSPRPGSPPQAYLPNFFASVEANAPNVNMLFVIYDKDGYGCDKQVSPANAKNIKEICFDITSYWKLHRDYLCGYWKCTKEQESQVLDAMLDRRHGDRVHSYFRPFRSGVFAKWLDPKTPVWGWCDMDTMLGSFDRLFPWDVIGQFDLLIPQTPSNGEQILMYMSGHLMFFKHEKRVLEEFFNFHALRSAQIFIDAPRDWIDPGAEEVDYSTFVMLNNNLTFYAWSALSWSGTHVSTTNGIFSLDRGHMVPLASGIVEASDTARIQEGRARVVGFVHDIQKTKPPQGCETHVTPSSTYGGSSLSGLKLPCAYRPAFSNRGTEYPVTFHAGTFAGWAWFRPEFTVHYEPNYTHEAYTRVRRHDAHRAVIRRAINGPVVERIEPQRYRLIPPYNVLEHERELSKEYDPYLIEFLYNHYQGEKYSRWWKLPTEALQPGEILYIDRDKGAEVWDTTGEVIWSQWATQAPTE
;
A
#
# COMPACT_ATOMS: atom_id res chain seq x y z
N MET A 1 37.94 51.34 9.08
CA MET A 1 37.77 50.22 10.03
C MET A 1 36.37 50.32 10.61
N GLY A 2 35.51 49.32 10.42
CA GLY A 2 34.10 49.37 10.84
C GLY A 2 33.46 47.98 10.75
N LEU A 3 32.73 47.62 11.80
CA LEU A 3 32.28 46.30 12.21
C LEU A 3 31.70 45.37 11.11
N ARG A 4 32.11 44.10 11.14
CA ARG A 4 31.29 42.95 10.71
C ARG A 4 30.70 42.27 11.95
N LEU A 5 29.38 42.35 12.13
CA LEU A 5 28.50 41.55 13.02
C LEU A 5 27.04 42.01 12.73
N THR A 6 25.95 41.24 12.88
CA THR A 6 25.76 39.82 13.22
C THR A 6 24.49 39.32 12.50
N TRP A 7 24.55 38.29 11.64
CA TRP A 7 23.38 37.78 10.87
C TRP A 7 22.97 36.33 11.22
N LYS A 8 23.52 35.74 12.29
CA LYS A 8 23.30 34.32 12.65
C LYS A 8 22.32 34.05 13.80
N VAL A 9 21.70 35.08 14.40
CA VAL A 9 20.84 34.91 15.60
C VAL A 9 19.36 34.72 15.24
N PHE A 10 18.87 35.27 14.13
CA PHE A 10 17.44 35.20 13.77
C PHE A 10 16.98 33.85 13.18
N ALA A 11 17.90 33.00 12.69
CA ALA A 11 17.55 31.72 12.07
C ALA A 11 17.13 30.62 13.07
N ILE A 12 17.49 30.74 14.35
CA ILE A 12 17.23 29.70 15.36
C ILE A 12 15.87 29.89 16.05
N ALA A 13 15.40 31.14 16.19
CA ALA A 13 14.11 31.45 16.82
C ALA A 13 12.89 31.00 15.98
N ALA A 14 12.99 31.05 14.64
CA ALA A 14 11.88 30.69 13.75
C ALA A 14 11.60 29.17 13.70
N VAL A 15 12.63 28.33 13.90
CA VAL A 15 12.48 26.86 13.89
C VAL A 15 11.92 26.33 15.22
N GLY A 16 12.20 27.01 16.34
CA GLY A 16 11.74 26.58 17.68
C GLY A 16 10.24 26.77 17.94
N ILE A 17 9.57 27.69 17.25
CA ILE A 17 8.16 28.04 17.53
C ILE A 17 7.17 27.14 16.78
N LEU A 18 7.54 26.60 15.61
CA LEU A 18 6.70 25.67 14.85
C LEU A 18 6.66 24.24 15.43
N ALA A 19 7.58 23.91 16.36
CA ALA A 19 7.62 22.59 17.00
C ALA A 19 6.73 22.47 18.25
N LEU A 20 6.17 23.57 18.77
CA LEU A 20 5.50 23.62 20.07
C LEU A 20 3.96 23.56 20.02
N THR A 21 3.34 23.61 18.84
CA THR A 21 1.87 23.60 18.67
C THR A 21 1.26 22.23 18.41
N PHE A 22 2.06 21.15 18.32
CA PHE A 22 1.58 19.77 18.08
C PHE A 22 1.72 18.83 19.29
N TRP A 23 2.08 19.35 20.47
CA TRP A 23 2.31 18.56 21.68
C TRP A 23 1.31 18.89 22.80
N HIS A 24 0.02 18.69 22.53
CA HIS A 24 -1.05 18.54 23.53
C HIS A 24 -2.03 17.45 23.07
N PHE A 25 -1.65 16.18 23.30
CA PHE A 25 -2.60 15.08 23.39
C PHE A 25 -2.52 14.49 24.80
N ASP A 26 -3.68 14.29 25.41
CA ASP A 26 -3.78 14.02 26.83
C ASP A 26 -3.39 12.58 27.17
N LEU A 27 -2.51 12.42 28.16
CA LEU A 27 -2.09 11.12 28.72
C LEU A 27 -2.78 10.81 30.06
N ARG A 28 -3.78 11.60 30.45
CA ARG A 28 -4.55 11.42 31.70
C ARG A 28 -5.82 10.62 31.47
N ASP A 29 -5.70 9.30 31.29
CA ASP A 29 -6.82 8.36 31.54
C ASP A 29 -6.38 6.88 31.69
N VAL A 30 -5.17 6.63 32.20
CA VAL A 30 -4.71 5.26 32.55
C VAL A 30 -4.00 5.23 33.92
N HIS A 31 -4.64 5.79 34.95
CA HIS A 31 -4.18 5.60 36.33
C HIS A 31 -5.28 5.76 37.39
N GLU A 32 -6.21 4.79 37.43
CA GLU A 32 -6.86 4.33 38.68
C GLU A 32 -7.75 3.11 38.41
N LEU A 33 -7.35 1.93 38.91
CA LEU A 33 -8.23 0.83 39.38
C LEU A 33 -7.38 -0.42 39.75
N THR A 34 -6.61 -0.30 40.83
CA THR A 34 -6.04 -1.46 41.55
C THR A 34 -6.54 -1.47 42.98
N THR A 35 -7.68 -2.09 43.21
CA THR A 35 -8.18 -2.43 44.55
C THR A 35 -8.58 -3.91 44.60
N HIS A 36 -8.31 -4.55 45.74
CA HIS A 36 -8.28 -6.00 45.86
C HIS A 36 -9.66 -6.69 45.76
N GLY A 37 -9.76 -7.68 44.87
CA GLY A 37 -10.83 -8.69 44.86
C GLY A 37 -10.26 -10.09 45.11
N ARG A 38 -10.23 -10.53 46.37
CA ARG A 38 -9.78 -11.87 46.75
C ARG A 38 -10.98 -12.83 46.67
N VAL A 39 -11.02 -13.71 45.67
CA VAL A 39 -12.07 -14.74 45.53
C VAL A 39 -11.44 -16.13 45.44
N SER A 40 -12.15 -17.08 46.06
CA SER A 40 -11.79 -18.46 46.39
C SER A 40 -11.44 -19.38 45.22
N ASP A 41 -10.63 -20.40 45.54
CA ASP A 41 -10.51 -21.65 44.80
C ASP A 41 -11.86 -22.21 44.36
N SER A 42 -11.92 -22.72 43.13
CA SER A 42 -12.88 -23.77 42.76
C SER A 42 -12.26 -24.74 41.77
N SER A 43 -12.71 -25.98 41.85
CA SER A 43 -11.99 -27.17 41.39
C SER A 43 -11.93 -27.37 39.88
N SER A 44 -10.81 -27.95 39.47
CA SER A 44 -10.50 -28.55 38.17
C SER A 44 -11.60 -29.42 37.55
N HIS A 45 -11.86 -29.19 36.25
CA HIS A 45 -12.18 -30.26 35.31
C HIS A 45 -11.44 -30.02 33.98
N SER A 46 -10.34 -30.72 33.78
CA SER A 46 -9.58 -30.75 32.54
C SER A 46 -10.12 -31.83 31.60
N LEU A 47 -10.63 -31.42 30.44
CA LEU A 47 -10.87 -32.32 29.30
C LEU A 47 -9.63 -32.29 28.38
N PRO A 48 -9.13 -33.44 27.91
CA PRO A 48 -7.96 -33.49 27.04
C PRO A 48 -8.34 -33.13 25.59
N LEU A 49 -8.19 -31.86 25.22
CA LEU A 49 -8.18 -31.44 23.82
C LEU A 49 -6.83 -31.80 23.17
N SER A 50 -6.73 -33.01 22.63
CA SER A 50 -5.62 -33.38 21.74
C SER A 50 -5.78 -32.66 20.40
N MET A 51 -5.08 -31.54 20.21
CA MET A 51 -4.96 -30.95 18.87
C MET A 51 -4.20 -31.93 17.95
N PRO A 52 -4.67 -32.15 16.70
CA PRO A 52 -3.94 -32.96 15.76
C PRO A 52 -2.58 -32.33 15.47
N LYS A 53 -1.53 -33.15 15.42
CA LYS A 53 -0.21 -32.72 14.96
C LYS A 53 -0.38 -32.17 13.54
N ILE A 54 0.00 -30.91 13.33
CA ILE A 54 0.15 -30.35 11.99
C ILE A 54 1.31 -31.11 11.33
N PRO A 55 1.09 -31.82 10.21
CA PRO A 55 2.20 -32.36 9.43
C PRO A 55 2.95 -31.18 8.83
N LEU A 56 4.23 -31.04 9.20
CA LEU A 56 5.20 -30.43 8.31
C LEU A 56 5.56 -31.53 7.31
N ASP A 57 4.70 -31.74 6.32
CA ASP A 57 5.01 -32.65 5.22
C ASP A 57 6.10 -32.01 4.37
N ASP A 58 7.31 -32.59 4.40
CA ASP A 58 8.43 -32.17 3.55
C ASP A 58 8.12 -32.38 2.04
N ASP A 59 7.08 -33.16 1.72
CA ASP A 59 6.65 -33.58 0.37
C ASP A 59 5.97 -32.48 -0.48
N LEU A 60 5.79 -31.25 0.03
CA LEU A 60 5.16 -30.14 -0.73
C LEU A 60 6.12 -29.36 -1.64
N PHE A 61 7.43 -29.65 -1.62
CA PHE A 61 8.45 -28.93 -2.38
C PHE A 61 9.62 -29.82 -2.84
N ASP A 62 9.39 -30.76 -3.76
CA ASP A 62 10.49 -31.49 -4.42
C ASP A 62 10.25 -31.72 -5.93
N ASP A 63 11.36 -31.92 -6.67
CA ASP A 63 11.51 -31.95 -8.14
C ASP A 63 11.07 -30.65 -8.88
N ASP A 64 11.91 -29.90 -9.61
CA ASP A 64 12.86 -30.38 -10.61
C ASP A 64 13.87 -29.25 -10.99
N LEU A 65 15.17 -29.40 -10.67
CA LEU A 65 16.22 -28.47 -11.13
C LEU A 65 17.61 -29.14 -11.24
N LYS A 66 17.74 -30.09 -12.18
CA LYS A 66 19.04 -30.68 -12.55
C LYS A 66 19.93 -29.69 -13.30
N VAL A 67 20.70 -28.89 -12.56
CA VAL A 67 21.78 -28.05 -13.12
C VAL A 67 23.01 -28.91 -13.42
N GLY A 68 23.27 -29.16 -14.70
CA GLY A 68 24.40 -29.97 -15.15
C GLY A 68 25.72 -29.21 -15.28
N GLY A 69 26.81 -29.88 -14.89
CA GLY A 69 28.10 -29.90 -15.61
C GLY A 69 28.84 -28.58 -15.83
N GLY A 70 29.87 -28.32 -15.01
CA GLY A 70 30.72 -27.14 -15.15
C GLY A 70 31.68 -27.16 -16.35
N GLY A 71 31.93 -25.98 -16.92
CA GLY A 71 32.98 -25.72 -17.91
C GLY A 71 33.95 -24.63 -17.43
N LYS A 72 35.26 -24.90 -17.49
CA LYS A 72 36.29 -23.89 -17.21
C LYS A 72 36.46 -22.95 -18.42
N ALA A 73 36.62 -21.66 -18.19
CA ALA A 73 37.08 -20.70 -19.18
C ALA A 73 38.20 -19.80 -18.62
N GLN A 74 39.19 -19.49 -19.45
CA GLN A 74 40.35 -18.66 -19.11
C GLN A 74 40.09 -17.17 -19.37
N GLY A 75 40.98 -16.31 -18.85
CA GLY A 75 40.78 -14.86 -18.82
C GLY A 75 40.97 -14.12 -20.14
N GLY A 76 40.44 -12.89 -20.19
CA GLY A 76 40.54 -11.99 -21.35
C GLY A 76 39.61 -10.77 -21.24
N SER A 77 39.85 -9.88 -20.27
CA SER A 77 38.99 -8.72 -20.01
C SER A 77 39.16 -7.58 -21.02
N LYS A 78 38.28 -7.54 -22.02
CA LYS A 78 37.88 -6.28 -22.69
C LYS A 78 36.74 -5.62 -21.89
N PRO A 79 36.63 -4.27 -21.87
CA PRO A 79 35.49 -3.60 -21.26
C PRO A 79 34.19 -4.00 -22.00
N PRO A 80 33.09 -4.29 -21.29
CA PRO A 80 31.88 -4.81 -21.91
C PRO A 80 31.19 -3.75 -22.78
N SER A 81 30.78 -4.16 -23.98
CA SER A 81 29.91 -3.39 -24.85
C SER A 81 28.57 -3.11 -24.16
N LYS A 82 28.05 -1.88 -24.28
CA LYS A 82 26.71 -1.48 -23.84
C LYS A 82 25.62 -2.11 -24.72
N THR A 83 25.51 -3.43 -24.67
CA THR A 83 24.37 -4.15 -25.24
C THR A 83 23.21 -3.98 -24.26
N PRO A 84 22.06 -3.40 -24.66
CA PRO A 84 20.88 -3.37 -23.79
C PRO A 84 20.54 -4.80 -23.38
N LEU A 85 20.26 -5.03 -22.10
CA LEU A 85 19.80 -6.32 -21.63
C LEU A 85 18.45 -6.59 -22.34
N SER A 86 18.46 -7.47 -23.35
CA SER A 86 17.25 -7.83 -24.07
C SER A 86 16.31 -8.47 -23.06
N SER A 87 15.19 -7.80 -22.76
CA SER A 87 14.15 -8.37 -21.90
C SER A 87 13.81 -9.77 -22.43
N PRO A 88 13.76 -10.80 -21.58
CA PRO A 88 13.37 -12.13 -22.03
C PRO A 88 12.02 -12.00 -22.74
N ALA A 89 11.94 -12.59 -23.94
CA ALA A 89 10.71 -12.54 -24.72
C ALA A 89 9.56 -13.08 -23.87
N LEU A 90 8.45 -12.33 -23.77
CA LEU A 90 7.28 -12.76 -23.00
C LEU A 90 6.75 -14.07 -23.60
N SER A 91 7.16 -15.20 -23.02
CA SER A 91 6.73 -16.52 -23.45
C SER A 91 5.38 -16.83 -22.84
N ASN A 92 4.38 -16.94 -23.72
CA ASN A 92 3.00 -17.34 -23.47
C ASN A 92 2.15 -16.29 -22.74
N SER A 93 1.00 -15.97 -23.34
CA SER A 93 -0.08 -15.31 -22.63
C SER A 93 -0.55 -16.24 -21.52
N VAL A 94 -0.45 -15.77 -20.27
CA VAL A 94 -1.18 -16.37 -19.17
C VAL A 94 -2.61 -15.87 -19.30
N ASP A 95 -3.45 -16.64 -20.01
CA ASP A 95 -4.81 -16.25 -20.43
C ASP A 95 -5.78 -15.99 -19.26
N THR A 96 -5.35 -16.21 -18.01
CA THR A 96 -6.07 -15.84 -16.78
C THR A 96 -5.05 -15.46 -15.72
N PRO A 97 -5.07 -14.23 -15.17
CA PRO A 97 -4.11 -13.80 -14.15
C PRO A 97 -4.01 -14.79 -12.98
N PRO A 98 -2.83 -15.03 -12.41
CA PRO A 98 -2.67 -15.91 -11.27
C PRO A 98 -3.42 -15.37 -10.05
N LEU A 99 -3.85 -16.27 -9.18
CA LEU A 99 -4.45 -15.92 -7.90
C LEU A 99 -3.45 -15.21 -6.99
N ILE A 100 -3.86 -14.13 -6.32
CA ILE A 100 -3.17 -13.61 -5.12
C ILE A 100 -4.04 -13.75 -3.88
N THR A 101 -3.41 -13.84 -2.70
CA THR A 101 -4.13 -13.79 -1.42
C THR A 101 -3.61 -12.65 -0.53
N ILE A 102 -4.47 -11.71 -0.16
CA ILE A 102 -4.18 -10.64 0.80
C ILE A 102 -4.44 -11.16 2.23
N ILE A 103 -3.48 -11.03 3.14
CA ILE A 103 -3.62 -11.40 4.56
C ILE A 103 -3.71 -10.11 5.39
N ALA A 104 -4.91 -9.75 5.82
CA ALA A 104 -5.15 -8.65 6.74
C ALA A 104 -5.38 -9.20 8.16
N ILE A 105 -4.81 -8.53 9.16
CA ILE A 105 -4.95 -8.91 10.57
C ILE A 105 -5.65 -7.77 11.30
N TRP A 106 -6.73 -8.09 12.02
CA TRP A 106 -7.58 -7.14 12.70
C TRP A 106 -7.83 -7.56 14.14
N SER A 107 -8.02 -6.57 15.02
CA SER A 107 -8.49 -6.78 16.38
C SER A 107 -9.74 -5.93 16.61
N PRO A 108 -10.82 -6.49 17.18
CA PRO A 108 -11.90 -5.68 17.73
C PRO A 108 -11.35 -4.73 18.80
N ARG A 109 -12.13 -3.68 19.11
CA ARG A 109 -11.82 -2.74 20.21
C ARG A 109 -12.96 -2.72 21.24
N PRO A 110 -12.63 -2.57 22.54
CA PRO A 110 -13.63 -2.42 23.60
C PRO A 110 -14.67 -1.35 23.31
N GLY A 111 -15.95 -1.70 23.51
CA GLY A 111 -17.08 -0.76 23.42
C GLY A 111 -17.28 -0.07 22.06
N SER A 112 -16.56 -0.49 21.02
CA SER A 112 -16.54 0.16 19.72
C SER A 112 -17.27 -0.72 18.69
N PRO A 113 -18.15 -0.16 17.83
CA PRO A 113 -18.62 -0.89 16.66
C PRO A 113 -17.44 -1.21 15.71
N PRO A 114 -17.61 -2.14 14.75
CA PRO A 114 -16.69 -2.30 13.63
C PRO A 114 -16.37 -0.94 13.00
N GLN A 115 -15.11 -0.67 12.64
CA GLN A 115 -14.74 0.65 12.14
C GLN A 115 -15.39 0.88 10.77
N ALA A 116 -15.85 2.12 10.51
CA ALA A 116 -16.56 2.51 9.29
C ALA A 116 -15.75 2.34 7.98
N TYR A 117 -14.45 2.03 8.05
CA TYR A 117 -13.66 1.65 6.89
C TYR A 117 -13.89 0.21 6.42
N LEU A 118 -14.23 -0.72 7.32
CA LEU A 118 -14.29 -2.16 7.00
C LEU A 118 -15.26 -2.49 5.87
N PRO A 119 -16.50 -1.95 5.80
CA PRO A 119 -17.43 -2.25 4.71
C PRO A 119 -16.87 -1.83 3.34
N ASN A 120 -16.27 -0.64 3.26
CA ASN A 120 -15.70 -0.10 2.03
C ASN A 120 -14.43 -0.86 1.61
N PHE A 121 -13.61 -1.28 2.57
CA PHE A 121 -12.46 -2.15 2.33
C PHE A 121 -12.89 -3.51 1.77
N PHE A 122 -13.83 -4.21 2.43
CA PHE A 122 -14.34 -5.51 1.96
C PHE A 122 -14.97 -5.42 0.57
N ALA A 123 -15.80 -4.40 0.29
CA ALA A 123 -16.38 -4.22 -1.05
C ALA A 123 -15.31 -3.99 -2.14
N SER A 124 -14.21 -3.30 -1.83
CA SER A 124 -13.08 -3.15 -2.76
C SER A 124 -12.27 -4.44 -2.96
N VAL A 125 -12.26 -5.34 -1.98
CA VAL A 125 -11.71 -6.70 -2.11
C VAL A 125 -12.64 -7.57 -2.95
N GLU A 126 -13.96 -7.57 -2.70
CA GLU A 126 -14.95 -8.33 -3.47
C GLU A 126 -14.99 -7.91 -4.95
N ALA A 127 -14.79 -6.63 -5.26
CA ALA A 127 -14.71 -6.15 -6.64
C ALA A 127 -13.52 -6.73 -7.43
N ASN A 128 -12.51 -7.28 -6.75
CA ASN A 128 -11.35 -7.95 -7.35
C ASN A 128 -11.41 -9.50 -7.23
N ALA A 129 -12.57 -10.07 -6.85
CA ALA A 129 -12.76 -11.49 -6.58
C ALA A 129 -12.29 -12.52 -7.64
N PRO A 130 -12.22 -12.23 -8.96
CA PRO A 130 -11.70 -13.20 -9.93
C PRO A 130 -10.24 -13.60 -9.69
N ASN A 131 -9.40 -12.67 -9.24
CA ASN A 131 -7.95 -12.83 -9.16
C ASN A 131 -7.38 -12.55 -7.74
N VAL A 132 -8.18 -11.98 -6.83
CA VAL A 132 -7.75 -11.56 -5.49
C VAL A 132 -8.61 -12.25 -4.42
N ASN A 133 -8.00 -13.18 -3.68
CA ASN A 133 -8.52 -13.70 -2.41
C ASN A 133 -8.04 -12.84 -1.24
N MET A 134 -8.74 -12.98 -0.11
CA MET A 134 -8.39 -12.39 1.16
C MET A 134 -8.54 -13.41 2.29
N LEU A 135 -7.50 -13.52 3.12
CA LEU A 135 -7.57 -14.14 4.43
C LEU A 135 -7.72 -13.02 5.48
N PHE A 136 -8.90 -12.93 6.09
CA PHE A 136 -9.19 -11.98 7.15
C PHE A 136 -8.96 -12.66 8.51
N VAL A 137 -7.90 -12.25 9.19
CA VAL A 137 -7.48 -12.84 10.48
C VAL A 137 -7.92 -11.93 11.62
N ILE A 138 -8.93 -12.38 12.36
CA ILE A 138 -9.35 -11.73 13.60
C ILE A 138 -8.49 -12.27 14.76
N TYR A 139 -7.85 -11.35 15.46
CA TYR A 139 -7.07 -11.59 16.67
C TYR A 139 -7.84 -10.97 17.84
N ASP A 140 -8.52 -11.80 18.62
CA ASP A 140 -9.26 -11.38 19.80
C ASP A 140 -8.30 -11.21 20.98
N LYS A 141 -7.69 -10.02 21.04
CA LYS A 141 -6.72 -9.67 22.09
C LYS A 141 -7.37 -9.38 23.45
N ASP A 142 -8.66 -9.06 23.47
CA ASP A 142 -9.39 -8.47 24.60
C ASP A 142 -10.53 -9.38 25.12
N GLY A 143 -10.84 -10.50 24.44
CA GLY A 143 -11.82 -11.48 24.89
C GLY A 143 -13.26 -11.20 24.44
N TYR A 144 -13.46 -10.57 23.27
CA TYR A 144 -14.78 -10.29 22.68
C TYR A 144 -15.47 -11.50 22.05
N GLY A 145 -14.74 -12.60 21.84
CA GLY A 145 -15.25 -13.81 21.21
C GLY A 145 -15.26 -13.73 19.68
N CYS A 146 -15.31 -14.91 19.06
CA CYS A 146 -15.30 -15.10 17.61
C CYS A 146 -16.71 -15.29 17.02
N ASP A 147 -17.76 -14.96 17.78
CA ASP A 147 -19.13 -15.42 17.53
C ASP A 147 -19.89 -14.59 16.49
N LYS A 148 -19.30 -13.49 16.00
CA LYS A 148 -19.89 -12.58 15.02
C LYS A 148 -18.98 -12.47 13.81
N GLN A 149 -19.51 -12.89 12.65
CA GLN A 149 -18.87 -12.61 11.38
C GLN A 149 -18.77 -11.09 11.16
N VAL A 150 -17.60 -10.60 10.77
CA VAL A 150 -17.34 -9.18 10.50
C VAL A 150 -17.31 -8.88 9.00
N SER A 151 -16.83 -9.85 8.20
CA SER A 151 -16.86 -9.83 6.74
C SER A 151 -18.28 -10.08 6.18
N PRO A 152 -18.58 -9.65 4.93
CA PRO A 152 -19.87 -9.92 4.31
C PRO A 152 -20.10 -11.43 4.11
N ALA A 153 -21.25 -11.94 4.56
CA ALA A 153 -21.58 -13.37 4.57
C ALA A 153 -21.61 -14.04 3.17
N ASN A 154 -21.75 -13.23 2.12
CA ASN A 154 -21.80 -13.65 0.71
C ASN A 154 -20.48 -13.45 -0.05
N ALA A 155 -19.44 -12.89 0.58
CA ALA A 155 -18.15 -12.64 -0.05
C ALA A 155 -17.42 -13.96 -0.37
N LYS A 156 -17.30 -14.31 -1.65
CA LYS A 156 -16.74 -15.60 -2.08
C LYS A 156 -15.22 -15.68 -2.00
N ASN A 157 -14.55 -14.53 -2.07
CA ASN A 157 -13.09 -14.40 -2.06
C ASN A 157 -12.56 -13.94 -0.69
N ILE A 158 -13.40 -13.77 0.33
CA ILE A 158 -13.00 -13.38 1.68
C ILE A 158 -13.21 -14.57 2.62
N LYS A 159 -12.12 -15.00 3.27
CA LYS A 159 -12.13 -16.09 4.24
C LYS A 159 -11.80 -15.52 5.62
N GLU A 160 -12.79 -15.49 6.49
CA GLU A 160 -12.63 -15.06 7.88
C GLU A 160 -12.16 -16.23 8.77
N ILE A 161 -11.14 -15.97 9.59
CA ILE A 161 -10.68 -16.86 10.66
C ILE A 161 -10.45 -16.03 11.92
N CYS A 162 -10.70 -16.61 13.09
CA CYS A 162 -10.59 -15.91 14.37
C CYS A 162 -9.82 -16.74 15.41
N PHE A 163 -9.02 -16.07 16.22
CA PHE A 163 -8.20 -16.66 17.29
C PHE A 163 -8.32 -15.87 18.57
N ASP A 164 -8.34 -16.57 19.70
CA ASP A 164 -7.95 -15.98 20.97
C ASP A 164 -6.46 -15.58 20.95
N ILE A 165 -6.11 -14.65 21.83
CA ILE A 165 -4.75 -14.15 22.01
C ILE A 165 -3.67 -15.25 22.10
N THR A 166 -3.93 -16.32 22.86
CA THR A 166 -2.93 -17.37 23.09
C THR A 166 -2.75 -18.23 21.85
N SER A 167 -3.85 -18.58 21.17
CA SER A 167 -3.79 -19.36 19.92
C SER A 167 -3.06 -18.61 18.80
N TYR A 168 -3.30 -17.31 18.65
CA TYR A 168 -2.60 -16.48 17.66
C TYR A 168 -1.07 -16.47 17.86
N TRP A 169 -0.61 -16.25 19.09
CA TRP A 169 0.83 -16.25 19.39
C TRP A 169 1.46 -17.64 19.32
N LYS A 170 0.71 -18.70 19.65
CA LYS A 170 1.15 -20.08 19.45
C LYS A 170 1.41 -20.41 17.98
N LEU A 171 0.56 -19.96 17.04
CA LEU A 171 0.81 -20.14 15.60
C LEU A 171 2.14 -19.52 15.15
N HIS A 172 2.43 -18.29 15.61
CA HIS A 172 3.69 -17.60 15.31
C HIS A 172 4.89 -18.34 15.91
N ARG A 173 4.82 -18.73 17.18
CA ARG A 173 5.85 -19.56 17.83
C ARG A 173 6.06 -20.86 17.04
N ASP A 174 5.00 -21.61 16.74
CA ASP A 174 5.09 -22.94 16.11
C ASP A 174 5.76 -22.86 14.72
N TYR A 175 5.45 -21.81 13.95
CA TYR A 175 6.12 -21.54 12.69
C TYR A 175 7.61 -21.21 12.86
N LEU A 176 7.96 -20.22 13.69
CA LEU A 176 9.36 -19.80 13.87
C LEU A 176 10.22 -20.91 14.51
N CYS A 177 9.68 -21.62 15.51
CA CYS A 177 10.35 -22.76 16.14
C CYS A 177 10.43 -24.00 15.24
N GLY A 178 9.49 -24.18 14.31
CA GLY A 178 9.59 -25.18 13.24
C GLY A 178 10.79 -24.94 12.32
N TYR A 179 11.16 -23.67 12.08
CA TYR A 179 12.37 -23.28 11.37
C TYR A 179 13.63 -23.39 12.24
N TRP A 180 13.64 -22.73 13.41
CA TRP A 180 14.79 -22.70 14.33
C TRP A 180 15.12 -24.04 15.01
N LYS A 181 14.23 -25.05 14.90
CA LYS A 181 14.31 -26.35 15.59
C LYS A 181 14.41 -26.20 17.12
N CYS A 182 13.53 -25.38 17.70
CA CYS A 182 13.48 -25.12 19.14
C CYS A 182 13.38 -26.40 19.99
N THR A 183 13.98 -26.38 21.18
CA THR A 183 13.61 -27.32 22.26
C THR A 183 12.25 -26.94 22.88
N LYS A 184 11.70 -27.78 23.75
CA LYS A 184 10.43 -27.49 24.45
C LYS A 184 10.54 -26.30 25.41
N GLU A 185 11.71 -26.10 25.98
CA GLU A 185 12.04 -24.95 26.83
C GLU A 185 12.08 -23.68 25.99
N GLN A 186 12.73 -23.71 24.82
CA GLN A 186 12.77 -22.59 23.88
C GLN A 186 11.39 -22.26 23.31
N GLU A 187 10.54 -23.26 23.02
CA GLU A 187 9.14 -23.04 22.64
C GLU A 187 8.37 -22.23 23.69
N SER A 188 8.59 -22.48 24.98
CA SER A 188 8.00 -21.65 26.05
C SER A 188 8.59 -20.25 26.02
N GLN A 189 9.92 -20.12 26.06
CA GLN A 189 10.62 -18.83 26.12
C GLN A 189 10.29 -17.91 24.94
N VAL A 190 10.15 -18.45 23.72
CA VAL A 190 9.72 -17.70 22.53
C VAL A 190 8.29 -17.20 22.68
N LEU A 191 7.36 -18.02 23.19
CA LEU A 191 5.98 -17.60 23.44
C LEU A 191 5.89 -16.56 24.55
N ASP A 192 6.64 -16.74 25.64
CA ASP A 192 6.70 -15.81 26.77
C ASP A 192 7.24 -14.44 26.31
N ALA A 193 8.29 -14.44 25.48
CA ALA A 193 8.83 -13.22 24.86
C ALA A 193 7.85 -12.55 23.89
N MET A 194 7.13 -13.31 23.05
CA MET A 194 6.06 -12.78 22.19
C MET A 194 4.94 -12.14 23.02
N LEU A 195 4.48 -12.83 24.07
CA LEU A 195 3.42 -12.35 24.94
C LEU A 195 3.85 -11.11 25.73
N ASP A 196 5.08 -11.02 26.23
CA ASP A 196 5.55 -9.80 26.89
C ASP A 196 5.60 -8.59 25.93
N ARG A 197 6.10 -8.81 24.70
CA ARG A 197 6.30 -7.76 23.70
C ARG A 197 5.01 -7.35 22.95
N ARG A 198 3.92 -8.12 23.04
CA ARG A 198 2.67 -7.95 22.29
C ARG A 198 2.06 -6.53 22.29
N HIS A 199 2.33 -5.75 23.33
CA HIS A 199 1.81 -4.37 23.46
C HIS A 199 2.55 -3.37 22.57
N GLY A 200 3.78 -3.68 22.15
CA GLY A 200 4.49 -2.93 21.11
C GLY A 200 3.97 -3.20 19.70
N ASP A 201 3.42 -4.41 19.46
CA ASP A 201 2.88 -4.87 18.18
C ASP A 201 1.46 -4.34 17.88
N ARG A 202 1.25 -3.03 18.10
CA ARG A 202 -0.06 -2.35 18.05
C ARG A 202 -0.78 -2.43 16.70
N VAL A 203 -0.06 -2.78 15.62
CA VAL A 203 -0.56 -2.90 14.23
C VAL A 203 -0.23 -4.27 13.60
N HIS A 204 0.06 -5.29 14.43
CA HIS A 204 0.22 -6.70 14.02
C HIS A 204 1.31 -6.91 12.96
N SER A 205 2.43 -6.21 13.12
CA SER A 205 3.40 -5.92 12.09
C SER A 205 4.79 -6.51 12.36
N TYR A 206 5.11 -6.91 13.59
CA TYR A 206 6.37 -7.60 13.95
C TYR A 206 6.70 -8.79 13.04
N PHE A 207 5.68 -9.57 12.64
CA PHE A 207 5.84 -10.78 11.82
C PHE A 207 5.21 -10.65 10.43
N ARG A 208 5.03 -9.41 9.92
CA ARG A 208 4.45 -9.10 8.60
C ARG A 208 5.00 -10.02 7.49
N PRO A 209 6.33 -10.20 7.29
CA PRO A 209 6.87 -11.06 6.23
C PRO A 209 6.56 -12.56 6.35
N PHE A 210 6.20 -13.05 7.54
CA PHE A 210 5.99 -14.48 7.80
C PHE A 210 4.52 -14.90 7.75
N ARG A 211 3.58 -13.96 7.54
CA ARG A 211 2.14 -14.20 7.59
C ARG A 211 1.71 -15.40 6.71
N SER A 212 2.24 -15.56 5.51
CA SER A 212 1.89 -16.69 4.65
C SER A 212 2.33 -18.04 5.19
N GLY A 213 3.52 -18.12 5.80
CA GLY A 213 3.98 -19.32 6.49
C GLY A 213 3.18 -19.64 7.75
N VAL A 214 2.92 -18.64 8.59
CA VAL A 214 2.12 -18.77 9.83
C VAL A 214 0.68 -19.20 9.55
N PHE A 215 0.08 -18.68 8.48
CA PHE A 215 -1.31 -18.95 8.10
C PHE A 215 -1.47 -19.93 6.92
N ALA A 216 -0.42 -20.64 6.53
CA ALA A 216 -0.36 -21.46 5.31
C ALA A 216 -1.56 -22.39 5.13
N LYS A 217 -2.00 -23.08 6.20
CA LYS A 217 -3.14 -24.02 6.16
C LYS A 217 -4.50 -23.39 5.85
N TRP A 218 -4.60 -22.06 5.78
CA TRP A 218 -5.82 -21.36 5.38
C TRP A 218 -5.72 -20.67 4.01
N LEU A 219 -4.54 -20.57 3.42
CA LEU A 219 -4.35 -20.03 2.07
C LEU A 219 -4.80 -21.03 1.00
N ASP A 220 -5.10 -20.54 -0.20
CA ASP A 220 -5.22 -21.41 -1.36
C ASP A 220 -3.81 -21.85 -1.79
N PRO A 221 -3.51 -23.16 -1.90
CA PRO A 221 -2.19 -23.65 -2.31
C PRO A 221 -1.76 -23.18 -3.70
N LYS A 222 -2.70 -22.73 -4.54
CA LYS A 222 -2.44 -22.13 -5.87
C LYS A 222 -2.10 -20.64 -5.81
N THR A 223 -1.79 -20.08 -4.65
CA THR A 223 -1.38 -18.68 -4.47
C THR A 223 0.13 -18.53 -4.73
N PRO A 224 0.62 -18.14 -5.92
CA PRO A 224 2.06 -17.86 -6.15
C PRO A 224 2.54 -16.55 -5.51
N VAL A 225 1.64 -15.61 -5.23
CA VAL A 225 1.95 -14.33 -4.58
C VAL A 225 0.90 -14.01 -3.52
N TRP A 226 1.35 -13.68 -2.33
CA TRP A 226 0.48 -13.19 -1.26
C TRP A 226 0.85 -11.74 -0.94
N GLY A 227 -0.02 -11.02 -0.24
CA GLY A 227 0.32 -9.68 0.25
C GLY A 227 -0.26 -9.41 1.62
N TRP A 228 0.15 -8.31 2.25
CA TRP A 228 -0.61 -7.74 3.36
C TRP A 228 -1.29 -6.46 2.92
N CYS A 229 -2.35 -6.08 3.61
CA CYS A 229 -2.94 -4.76 3.51
C CYS A 229 -3.38 -4.28 4.89
N ASP A 230 -3.25 -2.98 5.15
CA ASP A 230 -4.01 -2.32 6.23
C ASP A 230 -5.46 -2.16 5.76
N MET A 231 -6.42 -1.96 6.67
CA MET A 231 -7.85 -2.00 6.34
C MET A 231 -8.50 -0.61 6.26
N ASP A 232 -7.82 0.44 6.73
CA ASP A 232 -8.26 1.83 6.57
C ASP A 232 -7.83 2.40 5.21
N THR A 233 -8.19 1.64 4.19
CA THR A 233 -7.90 1.87 2.78
C THR A 233 -9.10 1.48 1.92
N MET A 234 -9.01 1.83 0.64
CA MET A 234 -9.76 1.18 -0.43
C MET A 234 -8.78 0.65 -1.46
N LEU A 235 -9.11 -0.49 -2.07
CA LEU A 235 -8.36 -1.07 -3.18
C LEU A 235 -8.91 -0.60 -4.54
N GLY A 236 -8.01 -0.40 -5.49
CA GLY A 236 -8.32 -0.09 -6.88
C GLY A 236 -8.50 -1.36 -7.72
N SER A 237 -8.46 -1.21 -9.06
CA SER A 237 -8.57 -2.35 -9.97
C SER A 237 -7.24 -3.05 -10.14
N PHE A 238 -7.12 -4.28 -9.63
CA PHE A 238 -5.94 -5.11 -9.83
C PHE A 238 -5.76 -5.47 -11.32
N ASP A 239 -6.83 -5.77 -12.04
CA ASP A 239 -6.78 -6.12 -13.48
C ASP A 239 -6.10 -5.04 -14.35
N ARG A 240 -6.22 -3.75 -13.97
CA ARG A 240 -5.66 -2.62 -14.73
C ARG A 240 -4.31 -2.09 -14.22
N LEU A 241 -4.01 -2.30 -12.94
CA LEU A 241 -2.91 -1.60 -12.24
C LEU A 241 -1.93 -2.54 -11.54
N PHE A 242 -2.32 -3.78 -11.29
CA PHE A 242 -1.42 -4.79 -10.74
C PHE A 242 -0.50 -5.34 -11.86
N PRO A 243 0.80 -5.52 -11.61
CA PRO A 243 1.79 -5.80 -12.64
C PRO A 243 1.85 -7.31 -12.97
N TRP A 244 0.76 -7.89 -13.48
CA TRP A 244 0.64 -9.35 -13.68
C TRP A 244 1.66 -9.94 -14.66
N ASP A 245 2.29 -9.15 -15.55
CA ASP A 245 3.33 -9.62 -16.50
C ASP A 245 4.66 -9.94 -15.82
N VAL A 246 4.87 -9.37 -14.64
CA VAL A 246 6.12 -9.49 -13.89
C VAL A 246 5.93 -10.08 -12.50
N ILE A 247 4.71 -10.50 -12.16
CA ILE A 247 4.35 -11.08 -10.85
C ILE A 247 5.26 -12.25 -10.45
N GLY A 248 5.65 -13.11 -11.39
CA GLY A 248 6.56 -14.23 -11.15
C GLY A 248 8.05 -13.90 -11.24
N GLN A 249 8.42 -12.66 -11.64
CA GLN A 249 9.80 -12.25 -11.92
C GLN A 249 10.52 -11.63 -10.72
N PHE A 250 9.78 -11.28 -9.66
CA PHE A 250 10.30 -10.58 -8.49
C PHE A 250 9.86 -11.28 -7.21
N ASP A 251 10.72 -11.27 -6.19
CA ASP A 251 10.39 -11.79 -4.86
C ASP A 251 9.41 -10.88 -4.13
N LEU A 252 9.46 -9.57 -4.44
CA LEU A 252 8.72 -8.52 -3.77
C LEU A 252 8.12 -7.54 -4.79
N LEU A 253 6.84 -7.21 -4.64
CA LEU A 253 6.17 -6.15 -5.40
C LEU A 253 5.73 -5.07 -4.41
N ILE A 254 6.24 -3.85 -4.58
CA ILE A 254 6.10 -2.74 -3.63
C ILE A 254 5.32 -1.59 -4.29
N PRO A 255 4.00 -1.52 -4.10
CA PRO A 255 3.25 -0.29 -4.34
C PRO A 255 3.85 0.86 -3.54
N GLN A 256 4.15 1.98 -4.19
CA GLN A 256 4.71 3.18 -3.56
C GLN A 256 3.91 4.44 -3.92
N THR A 257 4.07 5.48 -3.13
CA THR A 257 3.51 6.81 -3.43
C THR A 257 4.18 7.42 -4.66
N PRO A 258 3.52 8.45 -5.24
CA PRO A 258 4.13 9.53 -5.99
C PRO A 258 5.64 9.75 -5.79
N SER A 259 6.52 9.03 -6.49
CA SER A 259 7.94 9.35 -6.51
C SER A 259 8.12 10.69 -7.22
N ASN A 260 8.06 11.78 -6.47
CA ASN A 260 7.99 13.17 -6.92
C ASN A 260 8.82 14.08 -6.00
N GLY A 261 10.13 13.87 -5.95
CA GLY A 261 11.06 14.66 -5.13
C GLY A 261 12.51 14.60 -5.61
N GLU A 262 13.36 15.47 -5.09
CA GLU A 262 14.82 15.48 -5.37
C GLU A 262 15.55 14.32 -4.69
N GLN A 263 15.00 13.80 -3.60
CA GLN A 263 15.38 12.55 -2.96
C GLN A 263 14.14 11.64 -2.90
N ILE A 264 14.30 10.37 -3.25
CA ILE A 264 13.23 9.36 -3.20
C ILE A 264 13.52 8.40 -2.05
N LEU A 265 12.69 8.47 -1.01
CA LEU A 265 12.75 7.59 0.15
C LEU A 265 12.17 6.22 -0.21
N MET A 266 12.97 5.17 -0.03
CA MET A 266 12.67 3.79 -0.39
C MET A 266 12.24 3.01 0.84
N TYR A 267 10.98 2.60 0.86
CA TYR A 267 10.43 1.71 1.87
C TYR A 267 9.40 0.75 1.28
N MET A 268 9.28 -0.41 1.94
CA MET A 268 8.16 -1.31 1.94
C MET A 268 6.98 -0.57 2.57
N SER A 269 5.97 -0.24 1.77
CA SER A 269 4.80 0.47 2.29
C SER A 269 4.02 -0.46 3.23
N GLY A 270 3.99 -0.14 4.53
CA GLY A 270 3.35 -1.01 5.52
C GLY A 270 1.87 -1.27 5.26
N HIS A 271 1.22 -0.37 4.52
CA HIS A 271 -0.20 -0.47 4.23
C HIS A 271 -0.57 -1.37 3.05
N LEU A 272 0.35 -1.67 2.11
CA LEU A 272 0.14 -2.64 1.03
C LEU A 272 1.48 -3.09 0.44
N MET A 273 1.74 -4.41 0.47
CA MET A 273 2.90 -5.00 -0.18
C MET A 273 2.67 -6.46 -0.53
N PHE A 274 3.31 -6.96 -1.59
CA PHE A 274 3.20 -8.34 -2.04
C PHE A 274 4.55 -9.06 -2.10
N PHE A 275 4.47 -10.37 -1.94
CA PHE A 275 5.56 -11.30 -1.72
C PHE A 275 5.32 -12.54 -2.56
N LYS A 276 6.35 -12.99 -3.25
CA LYS A 276 6.38 -14.31 -3.87
C LYS A 276 6.26 -15.38 -2.79
N HIS A 277 5.31 -16.29 -2.96
CA HIS A 277 4.97 -17.33 -2.01
C HIS A 277 5.92 -18.52 -2.16
N GLU A 278 7.22 -18.26 -1.97
CA GLU A 278 8.29 -19.25 -2.04
C GLU A 278 9.00 -19.37 -0.69
N LYS A 279 9.32 -20.61 -0.30
CA LYS A 279 10.07 -20.94 0.92
C LYS A 279 11.35 -20.09 1.03
N ARG A 280 12.13 -19.97 -0.05
CA ARG A 280 13.36 -19.15 -0.11
C ARG A 280 13.15 -17.68 0.30
N VAL A 281 12.01 -17.07 -0.07
CA VAL A 281 11.74 -15.66 0.26
C VAL A 281 11.47 -15.52 1.75
N LEU A 282 10.72 -16.46 2.34
CA LEU A 282 10.49 -16.53 3.79
C LEU A 282 11.77 -16.82 4.57
N GLU A 283 12.61 -17.73 4.07
CA GLU A 283 13.92 -18.10 4.64
C GLU A 283 14.88 -16.91 4.69
N GLU A 284 14.88 -16.05 3.67
CA GLU A 284 15.72 -14.85 3.66
C GLU A 284 15.34 -13.89 4.79
N PHE A 285 14.06 -13.75 5.17
CA PHE A 285 13.68 -12.92 6.33
C PHE A 285 14.17 -13.47 7.67
N PHE A 286 14.57 -14.74 7.78
CA PHE A 286 15.27 -15.24 8.97
C PHE A 286 16.73 -14.76 9.05
N ASN A 287 17.33 -14.21 7.97
CA ASN A 287 18.62 -13.52 8.06
C ASN A 287 18.52 -12.14 8.73
N PHE A 288 17.29 -11.61 8.93
CA PHE A 288 17.04 -10.40 9.71
C PHE A 288 17.63 -10.54 11.12
N HIS A 289 18.35 -9.52 11.56
CA HIS A 289 19.32 -9.63 12.66
C HIS A 289 18.75 -10.25 13.96
N ALA A 290 17.52 -9.90 14.34
CA ALA A 290 16.86 -10.37 15.55
C ALA A 290 16.06 -11.69 15.39
N LEU A 291 16.01 -12.27 14.18
CA LEU A 291 15.25 -13.48 13.86
C LEU A 291 16.13 -14.66 13.41
N ARG A 292 17.46 -14.51 13.49
CA ARG A 292 18.44 -15.54 13.07
C ARG A 292 18.38 -16.83 13.88
N SER A 293 17.93 -16.77 15.13
CA SER A 293 17.74 -17.96 15.97
C SER A 293 16.75 -17.67 17.09
N ALA A 294 16.18 -18.73 17.67
CA ALA A 294 15.35 -18.65 18.86
C ALA A 294 16.05 -17.92 20.01
N GLN A 295 17.33 -18.21 20.26
CA GLN A 295 18.09 -17.57 21.34
C GLN A 295 18.26 -16.07 21.12
N ILE A 296 18.61 -15.64 19.90
CA ILE A 296 18.71 -14.21 19.57
C ILE A 296 17.35 -13.50 19.73
N PHE A 297 16.25 -14.16 19.32
CA PHE A 297 14.91 -13.60 19.52
C PHE A 297 14.52 -13.53 21.00
N ILE A 298 14.89 -14.51 21.82
CA ILE A 298 14.64 -14.51 23.28
C ILE A 298 15.43 -13.38 23.94
N ASP A 299 16.72 -13.26 23.64
CA ASP A 299 17.65 -12.28 24.24
C ASP A 299 17.45 -10.85 23.72
N ALA A 300 16.68 -10.67 22.63
CA ALA A 300 16.38 -9.36 22.07
C ALA A 300 15.67 -8.44 23.10
N PRO A 301 15.93 -7.12 23.09
CA PRO A 301 15.26 -6.20 23.99
C PRO A 301 13.75 -6.12 23.66
N ARG A 302 12.96 -5.58 24.59
CA ARG A 302 11.48 -5.53 24.43
C ARG A 302 11.05 -4.71 23.21
N ASP A 303 11.85 -3.69 22.90
CA ASP A 303 11.76 -2.71 21.81
C ASP A 303 12.67 -3.04 20.62
N TRP A 304 13.01 -4.32 20.41
CA TRP A 304 13.85 -4.80 19.29
C TRP A 304 13.34 -4.40 17.88
N ILE A 305 12.04 -4.17 17.75
CA ILE A 305 11.41 -3.45 16.64
C ILE A 305 10.70 -2.23 17.24
N ASP A 306 11.02 -1.05 16.70
CA ASP A 306 10.36 0.20 17.08
C ASP A 306 8.94 0.27 16.43
N PRO A 307 7.90 0.81 17.10
CA PRO A 307 6.49 0.70 16.67
C PRO A 307 6.07 1.57 15.45
N GLY A 308 7.02 2.26 14.83
CA GLY A 308 6.93 2.74 13.45
C GLY A 308 8.16 2.38 12.61
N ALA A 309 9.10 1.64 13.18
CA ALA A 309 10.31 1.18 12.51
C ALA A 309 10.11 -0.14 11.76
N GLU A 310 9.08 -0.95 12.00
CA GLU A 310 8.99 -2.27 11.35
C GLU A 310 8.82 -2.17 9.83
N GLU A 311 8.10 -1.14 9.36
CA GLU A 311 8.02 -0.85 7.93
C GLU A 311 9.42 -0.63 7.35
N VAL A 312 10.28 0.08 8.09
CA VAL A 312 11.56 0.60 7.61
C VAL A 312 12.78 -0.24 8.01
N ASP A 313 12.65 -1.11 9.00
CA ASP A 313 13.63 -2.13 9.41
C ASP A 313 13.62 -3.26 8.39
N TYR A 314 12.43 -3.78 8.08
CA TYR A 314 12.27 -4.71 6.98
C TYR A 314 12.60 -4.02 5.64
N SER A 315 12.29 -2.72 5.45
CA SER A 315 12.75 -1.99 4.25
C SER A 315 14.27 -1.91 4.16
N THR A 316 14.94 -1.51 5.23
CA THR A 316 16.40 -1.36 5.29
C THR A 316 17.04 -2.71 5.01
N PHE A 317 16.50 -3.77 5.61
CA PHE A 317 16.87 -5.13 5.30
C PHE A 317 16.66 -5.44 3.81
N VAL A 318 15.45 -5.36 3.26
CA VAL A 318 15.14 -5.69 1.85
C VAL A 318 15.96 -4.89 0.83
N MET A 319 16.06 -3.58 1.02
CA MET A 319 16.68 -2.68 0.07
C MET A 319 18.21 -2.84 0.05
N LEU A 320 18.83 -3.05 1.23
CA LEU A 320 20.28 -3.23 1.35
C LEU A 320 20.72 -4.70 1.21
N ASN A 321 19.85 -5.67 1.49
CA ASN A 321 20.10 -7.09 1.25
C ASN A 321 19.96 -7.42 -0.24
N ASN A 322 21.01 -7.97 -0.82
CA ASN A 322 21.08 -8.28 -2.24
C ASN A 322 20.47 -9.65 -2.62
N ASN A 323 19.99 -10.44 -1.66
CA ASN A 323 19.40 -11.77 -1.89
C ASN A 323 17.91 -11.75 -2.32
N LEU A 324 17.28 -10.57 -2.33
CA LEU A 324 15.89 -10.38 -2.74
C LEU A 324 15.79 -9.49 -3.98
N THR A 325 14.99 -9.93 -4.94
CA THR A 325 14.58 -9.15 -6.10
C THR A 325 13.31 -8.37 -5.81
N PHE A 326 13.17 -7.16 -6.36
CA PHE A 326 11.99 -6.34 -6.12
C PHE A 326 11.62 -5.45 -7.31
N TYR A 327 10.32 -5.15 -7.39
CA TYR A 327 9.75 -4.13 -8.27
C TYR A 327 8.90 -3.18 -7.43
N ALA A 328 9.38 -1.94 -7.26
CA ALA A 328 8.66 -0.87 -6.60
C ALA A 328 8.09 0.09 -7.66
N TRP A 329 6.82 0.48 -7.58
CA TRP A 329 6.17 1.34 -8.59
C TRP A 329 5.11 2.28 -8.01
N SER A 330 4.85 3.39 -8.70
CA SER A 330 3.82 4.37 -8.30
C SER A 330 2.42 3.78 -8.38
N ALA A 331 1.83 3.46 -7.22
CA ALA A 331 0.56 2.73 -7.09
C ALA A 331 -0.31 3.15 -5.88
N LEU A 332 0.23 3.96 -4.96
CA LEU A 332 -0.52 4.52 -3.83
C LEU A 332 -0.98 5.94 -4.15
N SER A 333 -2.27 6.23 -3.95
CA SER A 333 -2.80 7.60 -3.93
C SER A 333 -2.18 8.41 -2.79
N TRP A 334 -1.78 9.65 -3.08
CA TRP A 334 -1.23 10.62 -2.13
C TRP A 334 -1.85 12.03 -2.30
N SER A 335 -3.01 12.12 -2.96
CA SER A 335 -3.69 13.38 -3.23
C SER A 335 -4.67 13.75 -2.11
N GLY A 336 -4.69 15.02 -1.71
CA GLY A 336 -5.77 15.57 -0.88
C GLY A 336 -7.14 15.62 -1.58
N THR A 337 -7.24 15.25 -2.85
CA THR A 337 -8.49 15.11 -3.60
C THR A 337 -8.51 13.79 -4.36
N HIS A 338 -9.40 12.87 -4.00
CA HIS A 338 -9.49 11.55 -4.64
C HIS A 338 -10.94 11.11 -4.87
N VAL A 339 -11.11 10.21 -5.83
CA VAL A 339 -12.37 9.54 -6.20
C VAL A 339 -12.19 8.04 -5.98
N SER A 340 -13.08 7.44 -5.21
CA SER A 340 -13.03 6.01 -4.87
C SER A 340 -14.32 5.33 -5.32
N THR A 341 -14.18 4.22 -6.03
CA THR A 341 -15.30 3.40 -6.52
C THR A 341 -14.95 1.92 -6.35
N THR A 342 -15.94 1.04 -6.28
CA THR A 342 -15.69 -0.42 -6.32
C THR A 342 -14.90 -0.85 -7.56
N ASN A 343 -15.00 -0.11 -8.67
CA ASN A 343 -14.28 -0.41 -9.91
C ASN A 343 -12.86 0.20 -10.01
N GLY A 344 -12.42 1.04 -9.07
CA GLY A 344 -11.13 1.74 -9.18
C GLY A 344 -11.02 3.03 -8.35
N ILE A 345 -9.79 3.49 -8.20
CA ILE A 345 -9.40 4.65 -7.38
C ILE A 345 -8.63 5.64 -8.24
N PHE A 346 -8.93 6.92 -8.08
CA PHE A 346 -8.36 7.99 -8.87
C PHE A 346 -7.96 9.16 -7.97
N SER A 347 -6.70 9.59 -8.05
CA SER A 347 -6.24 10.84 -7.45
C SER A 347 -6.32 11.96 -8.46
N LEU A 348 -6.66 13.17 -8.02
CA LEU A 348 -6.51 14.37 -8.84
C LEU A 348 -5.12 14.98 -8.61
N ASP A 349 -4.21 14.80 -9.57
CA ASP A 349 -2.92 15.47 -9.52
C ASP A 349 -3.15 16.99 -9.60
N ARG A 350 -2.40 17.73 -8.78
CA ARG A 350 -2.53 19.18 -8.58
C ARG A 350 -3.96 19.62 -8.21
N GLY A 351 -4.68 18.84 -7.39
CA GLY A 351 -6.04 19.19 -6.92
C GLY A 351 -6.17 20.62 -6.34
N HIS A 352 -5.11 21.16 -5.74
CA HIS A 352 -5.02 22.55 -5.27
C HIS A 352 -5.13 23.64 -6.37
N MET A 353 -5.02 23.29 -7.66
CA MET A 353 -5.19 24.19 -8.80
C MET A 353 -6.65 24.26 -9.29
N VAL A 354 -7.46 23.25 -8.97
CA VAL A 354 -8.89 23.17 -9.34
C VAL A 354 -9.73 24.35 -8.81
N PRO A 355 -9.46 24.95 -7.63
CA PRO A 355 -10.17 26.13 -7.15
C PRO A 355 -10.00 27.41 -7.99
N LEU A 356 -9.05 27.46 -8.93
CA LEU A 356 -8.82 28.62 -9.80
C LEU A 356 -9.55 28.54 -11.14
N ALA A 357 -9.87 27.34 -11.61
CA ALA A 357 -10.60 27.14 -12.88
C ALA A 357 -12.13 27.24 -12.72
N SER A 358 -12.65 27.32 -11.49
CA SER A 358 -14.09 27.42 -11.19
C SER A 358 -14.69 28.83 -11.39
N GLY A 359 -14.08 29.66 -12.25
CA GLY A 359 -14.69 30.89 -12.76
C GLY A 359 -15.85 30.65 -13.75
N ILE A 360 -16.09 29.40 -14.13
CA ILE A 360 -17.19 28.98 -15.03
C ILE A 360 -18.49 28.83 -14.22
N VAL A 361 -19.03 29.99 -13.80
CA VAL A 361 -20.34 30.10 -13.14
C VAL A 361 -20.96 31.41 -13.62
N GLU A 362 -22.08 31.35 -14.35
CA GLU A 362 -22.87 32.56 -14.58
C GLU A 362 -23.39 33.08 -13.23
N ALA A 363 -23.39 34.40 -13.04
CA ALA A 363 -23.64 35.05 -11.75
C ALA A 363 -25.07 34.88 -11.19
N SER A 364 -25.89 34.01 -11.78
CA SER A 364 -27.18 33.53 -11.28
C SER A 364 -27.11 32.21 -10.49
N ASP A 365 -26.06 31.39 -10.67
CA ASP A 365 -25.87 30.11 -9.96
C ASP A 365 -24.96 30.24 -8.70
N THR A 366 -24.43 31.44 -8.43
CA THR A 366 -23.60 31.74 -7.23
C THR A 366 -24.29 31.42 -5.91
N ALA A 367 -25.62 31.47 -5.85
CA ALA A 367 -26.40 31.05 -4.68
C ALA A 367 -26.24 29.54 -4.38
N ARG A 368 -26.03 28.69 -5.39
CA ARG A 368 -25.81 27.23 -5.23
C ARG A 368 -24.36 26.84 -4.97
N ILE A 369 -23.42 27.75 -5.19
CA ILE A 369 -21.98 27.49 -4.98
C ILE A 369 -21.54 27.93 -3.57
N GLN A 370 -22.29 28.82 -2.93
CA GLN A 370 -22.25 28.95 -1.46
C GLN A 370 -22.82 27.69 -0.75
N GLU A 371 -23.52 26.79 -1.45
CA GLU A 371 -23.96 25.48 -0.93
C GLU A 371 -22.97 24.33 -1.20
N GLY A 372 -21.73 24.60 -1.62
CA GLY A 372 -20.64 23.61 -1.65
C GLY A 372 -20.68 22.53 -2.74
N ARG A 373 -21.74 22.45 -3.55
CA ARG A 373 -21.97 21.35 -4.51
C ARG A 373 -21.01 21.38 -5.71
N ALA A 374 -19.87 20.71 -5.58
CA ALA A 374 -18.92 20.52 -6.67
C ALA A 374 -19.43 19.47 -7.68
N ARG A 375 -20.07 19.90 -8.77
CA ARG A 375 -20.34 19.01 -9.91
C ARG A 375 -19.00 18.61 -10.55
N VAL A 376 -18.56 17.37 -10.36
CA VAL A 376 -17.45 16.82 -11.17
C VAL A 376 -17.90 16.78 -12.62
N VAL A 377 -17.10 17.44 -13.46
CA VAL A 377 -17.30 17.48 -14.89
C VAL A 377 -16.92 16.10 -15.46
N GLY A 378 -17.86 15.43 -16.13
CA GLY A 378 -17.65 14.07 -16.62
C GLY A 378 -16.40 13.95 -17.50
N PHE A 379 -15.50 13.03 -17.17
CA PHE A 379 -14.15 13.01 -17.74
C PHE A 379 -14.13 12.59 -19.22
N VAL A 380 -13.46 13.38 -20.07
CA VAL A 380 -13.14 13.00 -21.45
C VAL A 380 -11.79 12.30 -21.45
N HIS A 381 -11.79 11.01 -21.78
CA HIS A 381 -10.56 10.25 -21.93
C HIS A 381 -9.89 10.65 -23.26
N ASP A 382 -8.89 11.53 -23.22
CA ASP A 382 -8.14 11.91 -24.43
C ASP A 382 -7.20 10.78 -24.87
N ILE A 383 -7.71 9.91 -25.75
CA ILE A 383 -6.97 8.84 -26.43
C ILE A 383 -6.45 9.32 -27.80
N GLN A 384 -6.74 10.56 -28.24
CA GLN A 384 -6.63 10.94 -29.67
C GLN A 384 -5.21 10.94 -30.26
N LYS A 385 -4.16 10.65 -29.47
CA LYS A 385 -2.77 10.55 -29.94
C LYS A 385 -2.10 9.18 -29.72
N THR A 386 -2.79 8.21 -29.12
CA THR A 386 -2.29 6.83 -29.00
C THR A 386 -3.29 5.85 -29.59
N LYS A 387 -2.92 5.19 -30.69
CA LYS A 387 -3.71 4.06 -31.20
C LYS A 387 -3.87 3.04 -30.06
N PRO A 388 -5.10 2.55 -29.76
CA PRO A 388 -5.27 1.51 -28.76
C PRO A 388 -4.49 0.24 -29.17
N PRO A 389 -4.07 -0.59 -28.22
CA PRO A 389 -3.52 -1.91 -28.52
C PRO A 389 -4.48 -2.70 -29.42
N GLN A 390 -3.95 -3.37 -30.44
CA GLN A 390 -4.74 -4.29 -31.25
C GLN A 390 -5.26 -5.42 -30.35
N GLY A 391 -6.57 -5.67 -30.37
CA GLY A 391 -7.25 -6.64 -29.50
C GLY A 391 -8.41 -6.05 -28.67
N CYS A 392 -8.52 -4.72 -28.56
CA CYS A 392 -9.64 -4.06 -27.87
C CYS A 392 -10.70 -3.52 -28.84
N GLU A 393 -11.48 -4.39 -29.46
CA GLU A 393 -12.72 -3.99 -30.15
C GLU A 393 -13.81 -3.70 -29.12
N THR A 394 -13.89 -2.46 -28.64
CA THR A 394 -15.12 -1.95 -28.01
C THR A 394 -15.99 -1.29 -29.07
N HIS A 395 -17.09 -1.94 -29.44
CA HIS A 395 -18.15 -1.27 -30.17
C HIS A 395 -18.70 -0.12 -29.31
N VAL A 396 -18.34 1.10 -29.68
CA VAL A 396 -18.93 2.33 -29.15
C VAL A 396 -19.90 2.86 -30.21
N THR A 397 -21.16 2.46 -30.11
CA THR A 397 -22.25 3.20 -30.74
C THR A 397 -22.36 4.57 -30.04
N PRO A 398 -22.21 5.70 -30.74
CA PRO A 398 -22.35 7.01 -30.14
C PRO A 398 -23.83 7.29 -29.84
N SER A 399 -24.25 7.11 -28.59
CA SER A 399 -25.59 7.50 -28.15
C SER A 399 -25.65 9.03 -28.01
N SER A 400 -26.10 9.71 -29.06
CA SER A 400 -26.21 11.16 -29.12
C SER A 400 -27.44 11.68 -28.37
N THR A 401 -27.35 11.84 -27.05
CA THR A 401 -28.20 12.77 -26.28
C THR A 401 -27.45 13.27 -25.05
N TYR A 402 -27.09 14.56 -25.06
CA TYR A 402 -26.62 15.29 -23.88
C TYR A 402 -27.77 15.43 -22.89
N GLY A 403 -27.58 15.01 -21.63
CA GLY A 403 -28.60 15.15 -20.59
C GLY A 403 -28.40 14.22 -19.39
N GLY A 404 -27.37 14.49 -18.58
CA GLY A 404 -27.02 13.69 -17.41
C GLY A 404 -25.58 13.16 -17.51
N SER A 405 -24.63 13.89 -16.92
CA SER A 405 -23.22 13.50 -16.85
C SER A 405 -22.99 12.45 -15.77
N SER A 406 -23.53 11.25 -15.96
CA SER A 406 -23.23 10.09 -15.13
C SER A 406 -21.83 9.57 -15.43
N LEU A 407 -21.02 9.38 -14.39
CA LEU A 407 -19.69 8.78 -14.48
C LEU A 407 -19.74 7.26 -14.79
N SER A 408 -20.93 6.63 -14.76
CA SER A 408 -21.12 5.23 -15.19
C SER A 408 -20.74 4.97 -16.66
N GLY A 409 -20.60 6.03 -17.47
CA GLY A 409 -20.17 5.95 -18.88
C GLY A 409 -18.67 5.75 -19.13
N LEU A 410 -17.82 5.72 -18.08
CA LEU A 410 -16.36 5.52 -18.21
C LEU A 410 -16.02 4.09 -18.67
N LYS A 411 -16.10 3.85 -19.99
CA LYS A 411 -15.54 2.64 -20.65
C LYS A 411 -14.01 2.66 -20.59
N LEU A 412 -13.46 2.32 -19.43
CA LEU A 412 -12.03 2.10 -19.23
C LEU A 412 -11.57 0.91 -20.09
N PRO A 413 -10.39 0.98 -20.74
CA PRO A 413 -9.93 -0.12 -21.60
C PRO A 413 -9.77 -1.42 -20.81
N CYS A 414 -10.40 -2.51 -21.28
CA CYS A 414 -10.30 -3.86 -20.71
C CYS A 414 -8.92 -4.52 -20.89
N ALA A 415 -7.92 -3.78 -21.37
CA ALA A 415 -6.57 -4.29 -21.58
C ALA A 415 -5.78 -4.29 -20.27
N TYR A 416 -5.44 -5.48 -19.82
CA TYR A 416 -4.23 -5.74 -19.06
C TYR A 416 -3.03 -4.95 -19.64
N ARG A 417 -2.32 -4.25 -18.75
CA ARG A 417 -1.21 -3.35 -19.12
C ARG A 417 0.12 -3.97 -18.69
N PRO A 418 1.08 -4.21 -19.59
CA PRO A 418 2.42 -4.63 -19.21
C PRO A 418 3.06 -3.60 -18.27
N ALA A 419 3.65 -4.03 -17.16
CA ALA A 419 4.41 -3.17 -16.25
C ALA A 419 5.49 -2.39 -17.00
N PHE A 420 6.17 -3.01 -17.97
CA PHE A 420 7.25 -2.41 -18.73
C PHE A 420 6.88 -2.14 -20.20
N SER A 421 7.15 -0.93 -20.70
CA SER A 421 7.03 -0.62 -22.13
C SER A 421 8.39 -0.75 -22.83
N ASN A 422 8.39 -1.03 -24.13
CA ASN A 422 9.60 -1.02 -24.96
C ASN A 422 10.29 0.37 -25.06
N ARG A 423 9.68 1.43 -24.51
CA ARG A 423 10.23 2.79 -24.46
C ARG A 423 10.78 3.19 -23.09
N GLY A 424 10.51 2.43 -22.04
CA GLY A 424 11.02 2.72 -20.71
C GLY A 424 12.53 2.51 -20.63
N THR A 425 13.24 3.45 -19.99
CA THR A 425 14.71 3.46 -19.91
C THR A 425 15.16 3.21 -18.47
N GLU A 426 16.20 2.40 -18.29
CA GLU A 426 16.76 2.03 -16.98
C GLU A 426 18.11 2.71 -16.73
N TYR A 427 18.29 3.22 -15.52
CA TYR A 427 19.50 3.90 -15.06
C TYR A 427 19.92 3.35 -13.69
N PRO A 428 21.22 3.05 -13.46
CA PRO A 428 21.67 2.52 -12.17
C PRO A 428 21.48 3.56 -11.06
N VAL A 429 21.03 3.11 -9.90
CA VAL A 429 20.91 3.95 -8.69
C VAL A 429 21.79 3.42 -7.57
N THR A 430 22.30 4.36 -6.76
CA THR A 430 23.00 4.06 -5.50
C THR A 430 22.05 4.36 -4.36
N PHE A 431 21.86 3.40 -3.46
CA PHE A 431 21.11 3.61 -2.23
C PHE A 431 22.00 4.22 -1.14
N HIS A 432 21.44 5.19 -0.42
CA HIS A 432 22.03 5.87 0.71
C HIS A 432 21.26 5.48 1.97
N ALA A 433 21.94 4.82 2.91
CA ALA A 433 21.37 4.40 4.19
C ALA A 433 21.68 5.42 5.29
N GLY A 434 20.75 5.66 6.21
CA GLY A 434 20.98 6.42 7.44
C GLY A 434 21.27 7.92 7.27
N THR A 435 21.09 8.48 6.07
CA THR A 435 21.61 9.81 5.69
C THR A 435 20.56 10.71 5.02
N PHE A 436 19.28 10.33 5.06
CA PHE A 436 18.21 11.15 4.48
C PHE A 436 18.09 12.49 5.22
N ALA A 437 18.20 13.59 4.48
CA ALA A 437 18.17 14.95 5.05
C ALA A 437 16.75 15.52 5.21
N GLY A 438 15.74 14.85 4.64
CA GLY A 438 14.33 15.21 4.77
C GLY A 438 13.71 14.73 6.09
N TRP A 439 12.42 15.03 6.26
CA TRP A 439 11.65 14.52 7.39
C TRP A 439 11.21 13.07 7.15
N ALA A 440 11.39 12.22 8.17
CA ALA A 440 10.86 10.86 8.25
C ALA A 440 10.07 10.70 9.57
N TRP A 441 9.04 9.85 9.58
CA TRP A 441 8.23 9.57 10.78
C TRP A 441 8.87 8.52 11.72
N PHE A 442 10.07 8.06 11.38
CA PHE A 442 10.81 6.98 12.00
C PHE A 442 12.29 7.38 12.17
N ARG A 443 13.06 6.57 12.89
CA ARG A 443 14.46 6.89 13.22
C ARG A 443 15.35 6.97 11.96
N PRO A 444 16.15 8.05 11.77
CA PRO A 444 16.88 8.28 10.52
C PRO A 444 17.81 7.15 10.07
N GLU A 445 18.36 6.35 10.98
CA GLU A 445 19.23 5.21 10.67
C GLU A 445 18.59 4.16 9.75
N PHE A 446 17.26 4.05 9.74
CA PHE A 446 16.50 3.14 8.86
C PHE A 446 16.03 3.78 7.55
N THR A 447 16.48 5.00 7.26
CA THR A 447 16.18 5.63 5.97
C THR A 447 17.04 4.99 4.89
N VAL A 448 16.41 4.47 3.83
CA VAL A 448 17.08 4.15 2.58
C VAL A 448 16.53 5.07 1.51
N HIS A 449 17.37 5.75 0.74
CA HIS A 449 16.92 6.67 -0.32
C HIS A 449 17.89 6.71 -1.50
N TYR A 450 17.49 7.32 -2.60
CA TYR A 450 18.38 7.70 -3.70
C TYR A 450 18.04 9.09 -4.26
N GLU A 451 18.99 9.67 -4.98
CA GLU A 451 18.83 10.94 -5.70
C GLU A 451 18.63 10.67 -7.19
N PRO A 452 17.43 10.94 -7.77
CA PRO A 452 17.19 10.76 -9.19
C PRO A 452 18.02 11.72 -10.03
N ASN A 453 18.75 11.19 -11.01
CA ASN A 453 19.55 12.02 -11.89
C ASN A 453 18.68 12.62 -13.02
N TYR A 454 18.13 13.80 -12.75
CA TYR A 454 17.30 14.56 -13.68
C TYR A 454 18.00 15.06 -14.97
N THR A 455 19.30 14.76 -15.16
CA THR A 455 20.00 14.99 -16.45
C THR A 455 19.83 13.83 -17.43
N HIS A 456 19.24 12.71 -17.01
CA HIS A 456 18.98 11.57 -17.87
C HIS A 456 18.03 11.89 -19.02
N GLU A 457 18.33 11.36 -20.21
CA GLU A 457 17.61 11.64 -21.47
C GLU A 457 16.13 11.22 -21.44
N ALA A 458 15.72 10.34 -20.53
CA ALA A 458 14.31 10.03 -20.32
C ALA A 458 13.52 11.26 -19.78
N TYR A 459 14.15 12.09 -18.93
CA TYR A 459 13.54 13.31 -18.38
C TYR A 459 13.49 14.49 -19.37
N THR A 460 14.11 14.40 -20.55
CA THR A 460 13.87 15.37 -21.63
C THR A 460 12.60 15.03 -22.43
N ARG A 461 12.11 13.79 -22.31
CA ARG A 461 10.94 13.26 -23.02
C ARG A 461 9.68 13.16 -22.15
N VAL A 462 9.82 13.29 -20.83
CA VAL A 462 8.73 13.25 -19.85
C VAL A 462 8.99 14.33 -18.80
N ARG A 463 7.98 15.16 -18.45
CA ARG A 463 8.16 16.18 -17.39
C ARG A 463 8.46 15.47 -16.06
N ARG A 464 9.28 16.07 -15.19
CA ARG A 464 9.79 15.42 -13.96
C ARG A 464 8.69 14.84 -13.06
N HIS A 465 7.58 15.56 -12.92
CA HIS A 465 6.42 15.16 -12.09
C HIS A 465 5.46 14.18 -12.78
N ASP A 466 5.62 13.99 -14.10
CA ASP A 466 4.80 13.13 -14.94
C ASP A 466 5.43 11.74 -15.16
N ALA A 467 6.71 11.58 -14.77
CA ALA A 467 7.47 10.36 -14.99
C ALA A 467 6.93 9.23 -14.11
N HIS A 468 6.36 8.19 -14.74
CA HIS A 468 6.03 6.97 -14.01
C HIS A 468 7.33 6.23 -13.70
N ARG A 469 7.78 6.36 -12.46
CA ARG A 469 9.01 5.76 -11.97
C ARG A 469 8.75 4.40 -11.35
N ALA A 470 9.71 3.51 -11.55
CA ALA A 470 9.83 2.28 -10.79
C ALA A 470 11.28 2.08 -10.35
N VAL A 471 11.49 1.40 -9.22
CA VAL A 471 12.82 1.04 -8.72
C VAL A 471 12.90 -0.48 -8.67
N ILE A 472 13.95 -1.04 -9.27
CA ILE A 472 13.97 -2.45 -9.66
C ILE A 472 15.30 -3.09 -9.30
N ARG A 473 15.27 -4.27 -8.67
CA ARG A 473 16.38 -5.23 -8.67
C ARG A 473 15.92 -6.52 -9.36
N ARG A 474 16.41 -6.78 -10.58
CA ARG A 474 15.99 -7.91 -11.45
C ARG A 474 16.64 -9.25 -11.13
N ALA A 475 17.74 -9.27 -10.37
CA ALA A 475 18.48 -10.48 -10.05
C ALA A 475 19.08 -10.40 -8.65
N ILE A 476 19.23 -11.56 -8.01
CA ILE A 476 20.01 -11.72 -6.78
C ILE A 476 21.44 -11.23 -7.03
N ASN A 477 21.97 -10.39 -6.14
CA ASN A 477 23.26 -9.69 -6.30
C ASN A 477 23.35 -8.80 -7.56
N GLY A 478 22.22 -8.51 -8.21
CA GLY A 478 22.12 -7.58 -9.32
C GLY A 478 22.09 -6.11 -8.88
N PRO A 479 22.41 -5.18 -9.80
CA PRO A 479 22.28 -3.75 -9.53
C PRO A 479 20.82 -3.35 -9.32
N VAL A 480 20.62 -2.27 -8.56
CA VAL A 480 19.32 -1.58 -8.51
C VAL A 480 19.29 -0.51 -9.61
N VAL A 481 18.15 -0.38 -10.29
CA VAL A 481 17.93 0.64 -11.33
C VAL A 481 16.66 1.44 -11.06
N GLU A 482 16.68 2.75 -11.36
CA GLU A 482 15.49 3.54 -11.62
C GLU A 482 15.07 3.28 -13.07
N ARG A 483 13.82 2.86 -13.27
CA ARG A 483 13.19 2.73 -14.57
C ARG A 483 12.21 3.86 -14.78
N ILE A 484 12.44 4.65 -15.82
CA ILE A 484 11.58 5.77 -16.21
C ILE A 484 10.73 5.31 -17.38
N GLU A 485 9.42 5.18 -17.15
CA GLU A 485 8.44 4.89 -18.19
C GLU A 485 7.88 6.20 -18.78
N PRO A 486 7.61 6.27 -20.11
CA PRO A 486 6.84 7.36 -20.67
C PRO A 486 5.45 7.40 -20.02
N GLN A 487 4.99 8.58 -19.62
CA GLN A 487 3.66 8.71 -19.01
C GLN A 487 2.59 8.13 -19.94
N ARG A 488 1.79 7.22 -19.41
CA ARG A 488 0.92 6.36 -20.23
C ARG A 488 -0.48 6.91 -20.41
N TYR A 489 -1.04 7.52 -19.35
CA TYR A 489 -2.39 8.06 -19.34
C TYR A 489 -2.49 9.31 -18.46
N ARG A 490 -3.36 10.22 -18.88
CA ARG A 490 -3.96 11.29 -18.08
C ARG A 490 -5.45 11.30 -18.42
N LEU A 491 -6.32 11.26 -17.43
CA LEU A 491 -7.71 11.67 -17.66
C LEU A 491 -7.75 13.17 -17.42
N ILE A 492 -7.71 13.95 -18.50
CA ILE A 492 -7.84 15.41 -18.44
C ILE A 492 -9.33 15.70 -18.24
N PRO A 493 -9.77 16.35 -17.14
CA PRO A 493 -11.15 16.78 -17.00
C PRO A 493 -11.46 17.78 -18.11
N PRO A 494 -12.64 17.73 -18.76
CA PRO A 494 -12.96 18.65 -19.83
C PRO A 494 -13.29 20.03 -19.24
N TYR A 495 -12.25 20.79 -18.92
CA TYR A 495 -12.38 22.20 -18.66
C TYR A 495 -12.71 22.91 -19.98
N ASN A 496 -13.80 23.67 -20.00
CA ASN A 496 -14.06 24.70 -21.01
C ASN A 496 -13.15 25.91 -20.77
N VAL A 497 -11.83 25.69 -20.77
CA VAL A 497 -10.85 26.78 -20.78
C VAL A 497 -10.99 27.55 -22.10
N LEU A 498 -10.99 28.88 -22.00
CA LEU A 498 -10.98 29.75 -23.18
C LEU A 498 -9.72 29.45 -24.00
N GLU A 499 -9.77 29.72 -25.31
CA GLU A 499 -8.72 29.29 -26.24
C GLU A 499 -7.33 29.89 -25.90
N HIS A 500 -7.30 31.05 -25.25
CA HIS A 500 -6.10 31.67 -24.67
C HIS A 500 -5.58 30.93 -23.43
N GLU A 501 -6.48 30.43 -22.57
CA GLU A 501 -6.10 29.72 -21.35
C GLU A 501 -5.54 28.34 -21.66
N ARG A 502 -5.96 27.71 -22.77
CA ARG A 502 -5.36 26.46 -23.28
C ARG A 502 -3.86 26.56 -23.59
N GLU A 503 -3.32 27.75 -23.82
CA GLU A 503 -1.87 27.93 -24.02
C GLU A 503 -1.12 27.84 -22.68
N LEU A 504 -1.69 28.42 -21.63
CA LEU A 504 -1.19 28.31 -20.25
C LEU A 504 -1.45 26.90 -19.66
N SER A 505 -2.60 26.30 -19.98
CA SER A 505 -3.03 25.03 -19.40
C SER A 505 -2.17 23.83 -19.84
N LYS A 506 -1.51 23.88 -21.02
CA LYS A 506 -0.54 22.85 -21.46
C LYS A 506 0.53 22.52 -20.41
N GLU A 507 0.89 23.45 -19.53
CA GLU A 507 1.84 23.25 -18.44
C GLU A 507 1.17 22.89 -17.09
N TYR A 508 -0.13 23.17 -16.92
CA TYR A 508 -0.84 23.16 -15.64
C TYR A 508 -2.18 22.38 -15.58
N ASP A 509 -2.62 21.73 -16.66
CA ASP A 509 -3.85 20.92 -16.69
C ASP A 509 -3.92 19.94 -15.50
N PRO A 510 -4.97 20.00 -14.65
CA PRO A 510 -5.28 18.94 -13.70
C PRO A 510 -5.55 17.64 -14.45
N TYR A 511 -5.20 16.50 -13.87
CA TYR A 511 -5.54 15.21 -14.44
C TYR A 511 -5.73 14.15 -13.37
N LEU A 512 -6.63 13.19 -13.62
CA LEU A 512 -6.70 12.02 -12.75
C LEU A 512 -5.59 11.03 -13.11
N ILE A 513 -5.00 10.47 -12.05
CA ILE A 513 -4.13 9.30 -12.08
C ILE A 513 -4.87 8.18 -11.37
N GLU A 514 -4.94 7.01 -12.01
CA GLU A 514 -5.54 5.81 -11.44
C GLU A 514 -4.52 5.08 -10.54
N PHE A 515 -4.95 4.66 -9.34
CA PHE A 515 -4.10 4.03 -8.32
C PHE A 515 -4.66 2.70 -7.82
N LEU A 516 -3.77 1.80 -7.42
CA LEU A 516 -4.12 0.46 -6.91
C LEU A 516 -4.67 0.52 -5.47
N TYR A 517 -4.42 1.61 -4.76
CA TYR A 517 -4.63 1.70 -3.32
C TYR A 517 -4.74 3.17 -2.88
N ASN A 518 -5.60 3.46 -1.91
CA ASN A 518 -5.71 4.77 -1.27
C ASN A 518 -5.68 4.65 0.25
N HIS A 519 -4.70 5.25 0.94
CA HIS A 519 -4.66 5.28 2.40
C HIS A 519 -5.48 6.46 2.91
N TYR A 520 -6.41 6.23 3.84
CA TYR A 520 -7.11 7.32 4.53
C TYR A 520 -6.28 7.93 5.66
N GLN A 521 -5.01 8.26 5.39
CA GLN A 521 -3.97 8.42 6.42
C GLN A 521 -4.22 9.60 7.38
N GLY A 522 -4.51 10.79 6.86
CA GLY A 522 -4.78 12.00 7.66
C GLY A 522 -6.27 12.22 7.90
N GLU A 523 -7.07 11.73 6.96
CA GLU A 523 -8.52 11.82 6.92
C GLU A 523 -9.11 11.04 8.09
N LYS A 524 -8.65 9.80 8.36
CA LYS A 524 -9.18 8.95 9.46
C LYS A 524 -8.99 9.48 10.89
N TYR A 525 -8.17 10.50 11.08
CA TYR A 525 -7.98 11.17 12.37
C TYR A 525 -8.67 12.54 12.44
N SER A 526 -9.26 13.00 11.34
CA SER A 526 -9.87 14.31 11.23
C SER A 526 -11.33 14.31 11.71
N ARG A 527 -11.69 15.19 12.65
CA ARG A 527 -13.07 15.28 13.19
C ARG A 527 -14.14 15.55 12.12
N TRP A 528 -13.76 16.25 11.05
CA TRP A 528 -14.64 16.56 9.91
C TRP A 528 -14.86 15.38 8.97
N TRP A 529 -14.14 14.27 9.13
CA TRP A 529 -14.17 13.13 8.21
C TRP A 529 -14.70 11.87 8.88
N LYS A 530 -15.58 11.16 8.17
CA LYS A 530 -15.99 9.78 8.41
C LYS A 530 -16.22 9.15 7.05
N LEU A 531 -16.18 7.83 7.00
CA LEU A 531 -16.68 7.09 5.84
C LEU A 531 -18.18 6.82 6.00
N PRO A 532 -18.90 6.55 4.90
CA PRO A 532 -20.21 5.91 4.94
C PRO A 532 -20.17 4.65 5.82
N THR A 533 -21.21 4.41 6.61
CA THR A 533 -21.30 3.21 7.47
C THR A 533 -21.60 1.95 6.68
N GLU A 534 -22.24 2.10 5.52
CA GLU A 534 -22.47 1.03 4.56
C GLU A 534 -21.34 1.01 3.52
N ALA A 535 -21.16 -0.15 2.88
CA ALA A 535 -20.22 -0.27 1.76
C ALA A 535 -20.77 0.40 0.49
N LEU A 536 -19.89 1.06 -0.27
CA LEU A 536 -20.20 1.55 -1.62
C LEU A 536 -20.76 0.44 -2.51
N GLN A 537 -21.95 0.67 -3.06
CA GLN A 537 -22.60 -0.25 -3.99
C GLN A 537 -22.04 -0.13 -5.42
N PRO A 538 -22.28 -1.13 -6.29
CA PRO A 538 -21.91 -1.03 -7.70
C PRO A 538 -22.52 0.20 -8.38
N GLY A 539 -21.65 1.12 -8.83
CA GLY A 539 -22.06 2.37 -9.48
C GLY A 539 -22.12 3.60 -8.56
N GLU A 540 -21.93 3.43 -7.25
CA GLU A 540 -21.71 4.54 -6.32
C GLU A 540 -20.26 5.03 -6.36
N ILE A 541 -20.07 6.31 -6.04
CA ILE A 541 -18.80 7.03 -6.19
C ILE A 541 -18.56 7.91 -4.96
N LEU A 542 -17.50 7.64 -4.21
CA LEU A 542 -17.03 8.46 -3.09
C LEU A 542 -16.03 9.51 -3.60
N TYR A 543 -16.44 10.77 -3.64
CA TYR A 543 -15.57 11.92 -3.86
C TYR A 543 -15.08 12.46 -2.50
N ILE A 544 -13.78 12.70 -2.36
CA ILE A 544 -13.18 13.33 -1.17
C ILE A 544 -12.32 14.51 -1.59
N ASP A 545 -12.56 15.66 -0.96
CA ASP A 545 -11.74 16.87 -1.00
C ASP A 545 -11.37 17.22 0.45
N ARG A 546 -10.11 16.99 0.82
CA ARG A 546 -9.62 17.10 2.20
C ARG A 546 -9.89 18.46 2.86
N ASP A 547 -10.03 19.52 2.08
CA ASP A 547 -10.25 20.87 2.60
C ASP A 547 -11.74 21.26 2.64
N LYS A 548 -12.61 20.53 1.94
CA LYS A 548 -14.05 20.88 1.78
C LYS A 548 -15.01 19.84 2.36
N GLY A 549 -14.69 18.55 2.27
CA GLY A 549 -15.53 17.46 2.73
C GLY A 549 -15.50 16.24 1.81
N ALA A 550 -16.49 15.37 1.98
CA ALA A 550 -16.68 14.18 1.15
C ALA A 550 -18.16 14.01 0.78
N GLU A 551 -18.42 13.42 -0.38
CA GLU A 551 -19.75 13.08 -0.88
C GLU A 551 -19.75 11.68 -1.49
N VAL A 552 -20.85 10.94 -1.33
CA VAL A 552 -21.14 9.76 -2.17
C VAL A 552 -22.26 10.12 -3.13
N TRP A 553 -22.04 9.81 -4.39
CA TRP A 553 -23.03 9.95 -5.44
C TRP A 553 -23.44 8.60 -6.00
N ASP A 554 -24.69 8.49 -6.42
CA ASP A 554 -25.22 7.32 -7.10
C ASP A 554 -24.91 7.33 -8.62
N THR A 555 -25.45 6.33 -9.34
CA THR A 555 -25.34 6.26 -10.80
C THR A 555 -26.04 7.39 -11.56
N THR A 556 -26.99 8.12 -10.96
CA THR A 556 -27.68 9.25 -11.58
C THR A 556 -26.96 10.59 -11.36
N GLY A 557 -26.04 10.64 -10.38
CA GLY A 557 -25.36 11.85 -9.94
C GLY A 557 -26.07 12.56 -8.79
N GLU A 558 -26.99 11.88 -8.10
CA GLU A 558 -27.61 12.34 -6.86
C GLU A 558 -26.68 12.09 -5.66
N VAL A 559 -26.58 13.08 -4.76
CA VAL A 559 -25.79 12.97 -3.52
C VAL A 559 -26.59 12.18 -2.48
N ILE A 560 -26.22 10.92 -2.27
CA ILE A 560 -26.90 10.01 -1.32
C ILE A 560 -26.28 10.05 0.08
N TRP A 561 -25.05 10.55 0.21
CA TRP A 561 -24.38 10.82 1.49
C TRP A 561 -23.44 12.00 1.33
N SER A 562 -23.29 12.84 2.37
CA SER A 562 -22.28 13.91 2.38
C SER A 562 -21.80 14.20 3.80
N GLN A 563 -20.57 14.68 3.90
CA GLN A 563 -20.01 15.21 5.13
C GLN A 563 -19.08 16.38 4.83
N TRP A 564 -19.41 17.55 5.40
CA TRP A 564 -18.69 18.79 5.13
C TRP A 564 -17.68 19.09 6.23
N ALA A 565 -16.58 19.74 5.85
CA ALA A 565 -15.76 20.45 6.82
C ALA A 565 -16.59 21.58 7.41
N THR A 566 -17.13 21.38 8.63
CA THR A 566 -17.57 22.50 9.45
C THR A 566 -16.38 23.44 9.56
N GLN A 567 -16.50 24.66 9.01
CA GLN A 567 -15.47 25.69 9.17
C GLN A 567 -15.12 25.73 10.66
N ALA A 568 -13.84 25.52 10.99
CA ALA A 568 -13.39 25.70 12.35
C ALA A 568 -13.83 27.11 12.76
N PRO A 569 -14.55 27.28 13.89
CA PRO A 569 -14.94 28.62 14.32
C PRO A 569 -13.68 29.45 14.41
N THR A 570 -13.65 30.56 13.67
CA THR A 570 -12.56 31.53 13.73
C THR A 570 -12.57 32.13 15.13
N GLU A 571 -11.61 31.71 15.96
CA GLU A 571 -11.31 32.33 17.26
C GLU A 571 -10.77 33.76 17.10
#